data_AF-A0A178W3R9-F1
#
_entry.id   AF-A0A178W3R9-F1
#
_cell.length_a   1.000
_cell.length_b   1.000
_cell.length_c   1.000
_cell.angle_alpha   90.00
_cell.angle_beta   90.00
_cell.angle_gamma   90.00
#
_symmetry.space_group_name_H-M   'P 1'
#
loop_
_entity.id
_entity.type
_entity.pdbx_description
1 polymer ?
#
loop_
_entity_poly.entity_id
_entity_poly.type
_entity_poly.pdbx_seq_one_letter_code
_entity_poly.pdbx_strand_id
1 'polypeptide(L)' 'MGDVVLFIDETYLKSSFNRCRICHEEEAESYFEAPCSCSGTIKFAHRDCIQRWCDEKGNTICEICLQV' A
#
# COMPACT_ATOMS: atom_id res chain seq x y z
N MET A 1 -8.57 -18.22 29.71
CA MET A 1 -8.26 -17.65 28.38
C MET A 1 -6.78 -17.39 28.38
N GLY A 2 -6.00 -18.39 27.94
CA GLY A 2 -4.55 -18.31 27.96
C GLY A 2 -4.08 -17.43 26.81
N ASP A 3 -3.36 -16.37 27.16
CA ASP A 3 -2.60 -15.59 26.20
C ASP A 3 -1.48 -16.47 25.65
N VAL A 4 -1.60 -16.86 24.39
CA VAL A 4 -0.50 -17.44 23.64
C VAL A 4 0.49 -16.33 23.32
N VAL A 5 1.39 -16.06 24.26
CA VAL A 5 2.58 -15.25 24.02
C VAL A 5 3.51 -16.08 23.13
N LEU A 6 3.46 -15.83 21.82
CA LEU A 6 4.44 -16.38 20.88
C LEU A 6 5.76 -15.64 21.08
N PHE A 7 6.63 -16.19 21.94
CA PHE A 7 8.04 -15.81 22.01
C PHE A 7 8.74 -16.33 20.75
N ILE A 8 8.76 -15.51 19.70
CA ILE A 8 9.68 -15.64 18.56
C ILE A 8 10.37 -14.27 18.46
N ASP A 9 11.70 -14.28 18.48
CA ASP A 9 12.63 -13.15 18.42
C ASP A 9 12.06 -11.91 17.70
N GLU A 10 12.11 -10.74 18.36
CA GLU A 10 11.41 -9.48 18.03
C GLU A 10 11.76 -8.86 16.64
N THR A 11 12.45 -9.58 15.76
CA THR A 11 13.01 -9.10 14.49
C THR A 11 12.45 -9.73 13.21
N TYR A 12 11.69 -10.84 13.22
CA TYR A 12 11.51 -11.64 11.98
C TYR A 12 10.08 -11.74 11.36
N LEU A 13 9.01 -11.21 11.96
CA LEU A 13 7.68 -11.28 11.31
C LEU A 13 6.82 -10.02 11.47
N LYS A 14 7.44 -8.84 11.48
CA LYS A 14 6.69 -7.60 11.25
C LYS A 14 6.48 -7.46 9.74
N SER A 15 5.62 -8.31 9.17
CA SER A 15 5.06 -8.04 7.86
C SER A 15 4.19 -6.81 8.05
N SER A 16 4.70 -5.63 7.71
CA SER A 16 3.89 -4.42 7.68
C SER A 16 2.87 -4.60 6.56
N PHE A 17 1.59 -4.66 6.94
CA PHE A 17 0.49 -4.71 6.00
C PHE A 17 0.01 -3.29 5.73
N ASN A 18 -0.31 -3.01 4.48
CA ASN A 18 -0.96 -1.76 4.06
C ASN A 18 -2.18 -2.08 3.21
N ARG A 19 -2.95 -1.04 2.92
CA ARG A 19 -4.17 -1.12 2.12
C ARG A 19 -3.99 -0.35 0.82
N CYS A 20 -4.36 -0.97 -0.30
CA CYS A 20 -4.38 -0.28 -1.60
C CYS A 20 -5.38 0.88 -1.57
N ARG A 21 -4.95 2.10 -1.94
CA ARG A 21 -5.85 3.27 -2.00
C ARG A 21 -6.96 3.19 -3.07
N ILE A 22 -6.90 2.18 -3.96
CA ILE A 22 -7.77 2.05 -5.14
C ILE A 22 -8.77 0.89 -4.95
N CYS A 23 -8.28 -0.35 -4.74
CA CYS A 23 -9.16 -1.50 -4.55
C CYS A 23 -9.50 -1.80 -3.09
N HIS A 24 -8.85 -1.12 -2.14
CA HIS A 24 -9.05 -1.26 -0.70
C HIS A 24 -8.69 -2.64 -0.11
N GLU A 25 -7.95 -3.47 -0.83
CA GLU A 25 -7.42 -4.74 -0.35
C GLU A 25 -6.15 -4.56 0.49
N GLU A 26 -5.95 -5.44 1.47
CA GLU A 26 -4.84 -5.41 2.41
C GLU A 26 -3.82 -6.51 2.10
N GLU A 27 -2.57 -6.12 1.89
CA GLU A 27 -1.47 -7.03 1.53
C GLU A 27 -0.17 -6.61 2.23
N ALA A 28 0.88 -7.42 2.07
CA ALA A 28 2.20 -7.06 2.58
C ALA A 28 2.77 -5.85 1.82
N GLU A 29 3.56 -5.01 2.50
CA GLU A 29 4.19 -3.82 1.90
C GLU A 29 4.93 -4.07 0.58
N SER A 30 5.44 -5.29 0.37
CA SER A 30 6.12 -5.71 -0.86
C SER A 30 5.24 -5.72 -2.12
N TYR A 31 3.91 -5.74 -1.97
CA TYR A 31 2.95 -5.77 -3.08
C TYR A 31 2.51 -4.37 -3.53
N PHE A 32 2.88 -3.33 -2.79
CA PHE A 32 2.49 -1.95 -3.08
C PHE A 32 3.63 -1.15 -3.71
N GLU A 33 3.25 -0.23 -4.58
CA GLU A 33 4.10 0.86 -5.06
C GLU A 33 3.63 2.18 -4.46
N ALA A 34 4.54 3.15 -4.39
CA ALA A 34 4.25 4.53 -4.01
C ALA A 34 4.58 5.44 -5.21
N PRO A 35 3.68 5.54 -6.21
CA PRO A 35 4.01 6.20 -7.47
C PRO A 35 4.23 7.71 -7.31
N CYS A 36 3.65 8.33 -6.27
CA CYS A 36 3.67 9.77 -6.03
C CYS A 36 4.10 10.10 -4.59
N SER A 37 4.31 11.40 -4.30
CA SER A 37 4.74 11.88 -2.97
C SER A 37 3.65 11.95 -1.89
N CYS A 38 2.53 11.23 -2.06
CA CYS A 38 1.54 11.13 -0.99
C CYS A 38 2.15 10.51 0.28
N SER A 39 1.58 10.84 1.44
CA SER A 39 2.09 10.40 2.75
C SER A 39 1.11 9.48 3.46
N GLY A 40 1.59 8.72 4.45
CA GLY A 40 0.77 7.76 5.18
C GLY A 40 0.31 6.58 4.31
N THR A 41 -0.86 6.03 4.61
CA THR A 41 -1.41 4.84 3.93
C THR A 41 -1.88 5.12 2.51
N ILE A 42 -2.25 6.37 2.19
CA ILE A 42 -2.80 6.72 0.87
C ILE A 42 -1.76 6.76 -0.25
N LYS A 43 -0.47 6.60 0.07
CA LYS A 43 0.57 6.50 -0.96
C LYS A 43 0.62 5.12 -1.62
N PHE A 44 0.13 4.08 -0.94
CA PHE A 44 0.27 2.69 -1.36
C PHE A 44 -0.85 2.28 -2.33
N ALA A 45 -0.46 1.69 -3.47
CA ALA A 45 -1.37 1.10 -4.43
C ALA A 45 -0.71 -0.10 -5.13
N HIS A 46 -1.49 -1.11 -5.51
CA HIS A 46 -0.98 -2.19 -6.36
C HIS A 46 -0.61 -1.64 -7.74
N ARG A 47 0.42 -2.22 -8.35
CA ARG A 47 0.85 -1.87 -9.71
C ARG A 47 -0.29 -1.92 -10.73
N ASP A 48 -1.08 -3.00 -10.69
CA ASP A 48 -2.21 -3.19 -11.61
C ASP A 48 -3.31 -2.14 -11.37
N CYS A 49 -3.55 -1.78 -10.11
CA CYS A 49 -4.49 -0.72 -9.77
C CYS A 49 -4.00 0.66 -10.26
N ILE A 50 -2.70 0.95 -10.16
CA ILE A 50 -2.10 2.19 -10.66
C ILE A 50 -2.28 2.27 -12.18
N GLN A 51 -1.93 1.20 -12.91
CA GLN A 51 -2.06 1.17 -14.37
C GLN A 51 -3.51 1.42 -14.80
N ARG A 52 -4.45 0.67 -14.20
CA ARG A 52 -5.89 0.84 -14.50
C ARG A 52 -6.37 2.27 -14.23
N TRP A 53 -5.96 2.86 -13.11
CA TRP A 53 -6.32 4.24 -12.78
C TRP A 53 -5.75 5.23 -13.80
N CYS A 54 -4.49 5.07 -14.22
CA CYS A 54 -3.88 5.90 -15.26
C CYS A 54 -4.62 5.77 -16.60
N ASP A 55 -5.03 4.56 -16.97
CA ASP A 55 -5.76 4.29 -18.21
C ASP A 55 -7.17 4.91 -18.18
N GLU A 56 -7.87 4.84 -17.05
CA GLU A 56 -9.20 5.44 -16.86
C GLU A 56 -9.14 6.98 -16.77
N LYS A 57 -8.10 7.55 -16.14
CA LYS A 57 -7.91 9.01 -16.03
C LYS A 57 -7.31 9.63 -17.28
N GLY A 58 -6.49 8.90 -18.03
CA GLY A 58 -5.69 9.41 -19.14
C GLY A 58 -4.51 10.31 -18.72
N ASN A 59 -4.07 10.23 -17.46
CA ASN A 59 -2.89 10.95 -16.98
C ASN A 59 -2.16 10.18 -15.87
N THR A 60 -0.94 10.62 -15.55
CA THR A 60 -0.10 10.03 -14.49
C THR A 60 0.07 10.97 -13.29
N ILE A 61 -0.68 12.07 -13.22
CA ILE A 61 -0.55 13.07 -12.16
C ILE A 61 -1.51 12.73 -11.05
N CYS A 62 -0.98 12.43 -9.86
CA CYS A 62 -1.82 12.12 -8.70
C CYS A 62 -2.75 13.28 -8.37
N GLU A 63 -4.05 12.98 -8.23
CA GLU A 63 -5.10 13.98 -7.97
C GLU A 63 -5.09 14.56 -6.55
N ILE A 64 -4.26 14.00 -5.65
CA ILE A 64 -4.14 14.42 -4.25
C ILE A 64 -2.95 15.36 -4.08
N CYS A 65 -1.76 14.92 -4.47
CA CYS A 65 -0.52 15.68 -4.31
C CYS A 65 -0.10 16.47 -5.56
N LEU A 66 -0.80 16.32 -6.68
CA LEU A 66 -0.53 16.99 -7.96
C LEU A 66 0.90 16.77 -8.49
N GLN A 67 1.49 15.62 -8.15
CA GLN A 67 2.81 15.18 -8.59
C GLN A 67 2.72 13.85 -9.31
N VAL A 68 3.74 13.56 -10.12
CA VAL A 68 3.96 12.24 -10.71
C VAL A 68 4.43 11.30 -9.61
#